data_AF-A0A1F6V588-F1
#
_entry.id   AF-A0A1F6V588-F1
#
_cell.length_a   1.000
_cell.length_b   1.000
_cell.length_c   1.000
_cell.angle_alpha   90.00
_cell.angle_beta   90.00
_cell.angle_gamma   90.00
#
_symmetry.space_group_name_H-M   'P 1'
#
loop_
_entity.id
_entity.type
_entity.pdbx_description
1 polymer ?
#
loop_
_entity_poly.entity_id
_entity_poly.type
_entity_poly.pdbx_seq_one_letter_code
_entity_poly.pdbx_strand_id
1 'polypeptide(L)' 'MKIKKGDNVTIITGKDKGKKGKILKVMVAENKVIVEGANMSKKHQRPRKSNEKGSMKNIEMPIHASNVKKIQ' A
#
# COMPACT_ATOMS: atom_id res chain seq x y z
N MET A 1 -6.47 -13.93 -8.84
CA MET A 1 -5.61 -13.44 -7.73
C MET A 1 -5.64 -14.44 -6.58
N LYS A 2 -4.48 -14.91 -6.08
CA LYS A 2 -4.39 -15.95 -5.02
C LYS A 2 -4.18 -15.41 -3.60
N ILE A 3 -4.27 -14.09 -3.41
CA ILE A 3 -3.90 -13.41 -2.16
C ILE A 3 -5.13 -12.74 -1.56
N LYS A 4 -5.31 -12.84 -0.23
CA LYS A 4 -6.46 -12.30 0.48
C LYS A 4 -6.04 -11.16 1.41
N LYS A 5 -7.02 -10.33 1.81
CA LYS A 5 -6.81 -9.32 2.86
C LYS A 5 -6.36 -10.04 4.13
N GLY A 6 -5.30 -9.54 4.74
CA GLY A 6 -4.73 -10.09 5.97
C GLY A 6 -3.61 -11.13 5.78
N ASP A 7 -3.32 -11.55 4.55
CA ASP A 7 -2.14 -12.38 4.27
C ASP A 7 -0.84 -11.58 4.47
N ASN A 8 0.20 -12.26 4.92
CA ASN A 8 1.56 -11.73 4.97
C ASN A 8 2.25 -11.93 3.61
N VAL A 9 2.87 -10.86 3.12
CA VAL A 9 3.57 -10.88 1.83
C VAL A 9 4.95 -10.23 1.93
N THR A 10 5.85 -10.68 1.07
CA THR A 10 7.13 -10.00 0.79
C THR A 10 7.08 -9.38 -0.59
N ILE A 11 7.72 -8.24 -0.74
CA ILE A 11 7.89 -7.58 -2.04
C ILE A 11 9.11 -8.19 -2.74
N ILE A 12 8.89 -8.72 -3.94
CA ILE A 12 9.92 -9.40 -4.74
C ILE A 12 10.73 -8.40 -5.56
N THR A 13 10.06 -7.36 -6.05
CA THR A 13 10.59 -6.41 -7.05
C THR A 13 10.10 -4.99 -6.77
N GLY A 14 10.85 -3.99 -7.24
CA GLY A 14 10.54 -2.56 -7.06
C GLY A 14 11.33 -1.89 -5.94
N LYS A 15 10.96 -0.64 -5.64
CA LYS A 15 11.65 0.24 -4.67
C LYS A 15 11.75 -0.36 -3.27
N ASP A 16 10.73 -1.12 -2.88
CA ASP A 16 10.59 -1.70 -1.54
C ASP A 16 10.93 -3.21 -1.51
N LYS A 17 11.74 -3.69 -2.46
CA LYS A 17 12.16 -5.10 -2.54
C LYS A 17 12.70 -5.61 -1.20
N GLY A 18 12.24 -6.78 -0.77
CA GLY A 18 12.64 -7.43 0.47
C GLY A 18 11.80 -7.04 1.70
N LYS A 19 11.03 -5.95 1.64
CA LYS A 19 10.12 -5.61 2.75
C LYS A 19 9.01 -6.66 2.88
N LYS A 20 8.63 -6.90 4.13
CA LYS A 20 7.51 -7.76 4.54
C LYS A 20 6.40 -6.87 5.08
N GLY A 21 5.17 -7.23 4.79
CA GLY A 21 4.00 -6.51 5.31
C GLY A 21 2.72 -7.30 5.15
N LYS A 22 1.69 -6.84 5.85
CA LYS A 22 0.35 -7.40 5.75
C LYS A 22 -0.44 -6.71 4.65
N ILE A 23 -1.29 -7.46 3.96
CA ILE A 23 -2.21 -6.88 2.98
C ILE A 23 -3.36 -6.18 3.69
N LEU A 24 -3.46 -4.86 3.52
CA LEU A 24 -4.54 -4.02 4.03
C LEU A 24 -5.78 -4.10 3.13
N LYS A 25 -5.57 -4.07 1.81
CA LYS A 25 -6.65 -4.09 0.82
C LYS A 25 -6.21 -4.80 -0.46
N VAL A 26 -7.12 -5.55 -1.05
CA VAL A 26 -6.94 -6.18 -2.37
C VAL A 26 -7.90 -5.49 -3.35
N MET A 27 -7.37 -4.97 -4.45
CA MET A 27 -8.11 -4.37 -5.54
C MET A 27 -8.11 -5.36 -6.72
N VAL A 28 -9.08 -6.27 -6.72
CA VAL A 28 -9.14 -7.39 -7.68
C VAL A 28 -9.32 -6.88 -9.12
N ALA A 29 -10.16 -5.87 -9.33
CA ALA A 29 -10.42 -5.31 -10.66
C ALA A 29 -9.16 -4.74 -11.33
N GLU A 30 -8.26 -4.15 -10.54
CA GLU A 30 -7.03 -3.53 -11.05
C GLU A 30 -5.78 -4.42 -10.91
N ASN A 31 -5.92 -5.64 -10.40
CA ASN A 31 -4.81 -6.51 -10.04
C ASN A 31 -3.76 -5.87 -9.11
N LYS A 32 -4.20 -5.01 -8.19
CA LYS A 32 -3.32 -4.33 -7.22
C LYS A 32 -3.64 -4.71 -5.77
N VAL A 33 -2.65 -4.55 -4.90
CA VAL A 33 -2.76 -4.76 -3.45
C VAL A 33 -2.13 -3.60 -2.70
N ILE A 34 -2.70 -3.23 -1.56
CA ILE A 34 -2.11 -2.28 -0.63
C ILE A 34 -1.45 -3.09 0.49
N VAL A 35 -0.14 -2.93 0.63
CA VAL A 35 0.68 -3.61 1.64
C VAL A 35 1.13 -2.57 2.66
N GLU A 36 1.01 -2.91 3.94
CA GLU A 36 1.43 -2.07 5.04
C GLU A 36 2.93 -1.74 4.97
N GLY A 37 3.28 -0.45 5.14
CA GLY A 37 4.68 0.01 5.15
C GLY A 37 5.39 -0.03 3.79
N ALA A 38 4.65 -0.29 2.71
CA ALA A 38 5.18 -0.39 1.36
C ALA A 38 4.61 0.70 0.44
N ASN A 39 5.41 1.14 -0.52
CA ASN A 39 5.03 2.13 -1.52
C ASN A 39 4.40 3.39 -0.90
N MET A 40 5.03 3.91 0.15
CA MET A 40 4.53 5.09 0.86
C MET A 40 4.69 6.35 0.00
N SER A 41 3.63 7.14 -0.07
CA SER A 41 3.61 8.43 -0.75
C SER A 41 3.12 9.54 0.18
N LYS A 42 3.73 10.72 0.06
CA LYS A 42 3.32 11.91 0.80
C LYS A 42 2.20 12.61 0.05
N LYS A 43 1.00 12.57 0.61
CA LYS A 43 -0.15 13.31 0.09
C LYS A 43 -0.34 14.60 0.89
N HIS A 44 -0.19 15.72 0.20
CA HIS A 44 -0.55 17.03 0.73
C HIS A 44 -2.06 17.22 0.62
N GLN A 45 -2.75 17.25 1.76
CA GLN A 45 -4.18 17.47 1.80
C GLN A 45 -4.46 18.93 2.15
N ARG A 46 -5.15 19.63 1.23
CA ARG A 46 -5.66 20.97 1.50
C ARG A 46 -6.67 20.92 2.66
N PRO A 47 -6.66 21.91 3.56
CA PRO A 47 -7.61 21.97 4.67
C PRO A 47 -9.04 22.08 4.14
N ARG A 48 -9.98 21.41 4.82
CA ARG A 48 -11.40 21.39 4.39
C ARG A 48 -12.24 22.44 5.07
N LYS A 49 -11.83 22.90 6.26
CA LYS A 49 -12.48 23.98 6.99
C LYS A 49 -11.56 25.19 7.07
N SER A 50 -12.16 26.39 7.01
CA SER A 50 -11.46 27.60 7.39
C SER A 50 -10.98 27.41 8.84
N ASN A 51 -9.69 27.66 9.11
CA ASN A 51 -8.97 27.41 10.37
C ASN A 51 -8.33 26.02 10.60
N GLU A 52 -8.36 25.08 9.65
CA GLU A 52 -7.52 23.87 9.72
C GLU A 52 -6.17 24.09 9.00
N LYS A 53 -5.06 23.61 9.60
CA LYS A 53 -3.77 23.57 8.91
C LYS A 53 -3.78 22.44 7.87
N GLY A 54 -3.20 22.68 6.70
CA GLY A 54 -3.00 21.63 5.70
C GLY A 54 -2.17 20.48 6.29
N SER A 55 -2.64 19.25 6.14
CA SER A 55 -1.97 18.07 6.70
C SER A 55 -1.17 17.35 5.62
N MET A 56 0.09 17.02 5.92
CA MET A 56 0.86 16.05 5.14
C MET A 56 0.54 14.66 5.68
N LYS A 57 -0.06 13.80 4.86
CA LYS A 57 -0.36 12.40 5.22
C LYS A 57 0.54 11.47 4.44
N ASN A 58 1.17 10.54 5.14
CA ASN A 58 1.81 9.39 4.51
C ASN A 58 0.71 8.37 4.22
N ILE A 59 0.58 7.96 2.96
CA ILE A 59 -0.40 6.97 2.54
C ILE A 59 0.29 5.86 1.75
N GLU A 60 -0.13 4.63 2.00
CA GLU A 60 0.33 3.46 1.28
C GLU A 60 -0.33 3.42 -0.10
N MET A 61 0.49 3.36 -1.14
CA MET A 61 0.02 3.26 -2.51
C MET A 61 -0.10 1.80 -2.95
N PRO A 62 -1.06 1.50 -3.85
CA PRO A 62 -1.23 0.15 -4.36
C PRO A 62 0.01 -0.32 -5.14
N ILE A 63 0.34 -1.59 -4.99
CA ILE A 63 1.42 -2.31 -5.67
C ILE A 63 0.79 -3.39 -6.55
N HIS A 64 1.38 -3.66 -7.71
CA HIS A 64 0.88 -4.73 -8.57
C HIS A 64 1.05 -6.11 -7.93
N ALA A 65 0.06 -6.98 -8.07
CA ALA A 65 0.04 -8.28 -7.39
C ALA A 65 1.15 -9.25 -7.85
N SER A 66 1.73 -9.03 -9.04
CA SER A 66 2.90 -9.81 -9.50
C SER A 66 4.17 -9.53 -8.69
N ASN A 67 4.24 -8.37 -8.03
CA ASN A 67 5.46 -7.92 -7.33
C ASN A 67 5.47 -8.37 -5.87
N VAL A 68 4.44 -9.10 -5.43
CA VAL A 68 4.31 -9.61 -4.06
C VAL A 68 4.29 -11.13 -4.06
N LYS A 69 4.96 -11.72 -3.08
CA LYS A 69 4.96 -13.16 -2.80
C LYS A 69 4.31 -13.39 -1.45
N LYS A 70 3.33 -14.29 -1.38
CA LYS A 70 2.81 -14.77 -0.11
C LYS A 70 3.92 -15.47 0.68
N ILE A 71 4.13 -15.03 1.90
CA ILE A 71 4.96 -15.76 2.87
C ILE A 71 3.95 -16.55 3.70
N GLN A 72 4.14 -17.86 3.74
CA GLN A 72 3.34 -18.75 4.57
C GLN A 72 3.90 -18.73 6.00
#